data_AF-A0A962CN48-F1
#
_entry.id   AF-A0A962CN48-F1
#
_cell.length_a   1.000
_cell.length_b   1.000
_cell.length_c   1.000
_cell.angle_alpha   90.00
_cell.angle_beta   90.00
_cell.angle_gamma   90.00
#
_symmetry.space_group_name_H-M   'P 1'
#
loop_
_entity.id
_entity.type
_entity.pdbx_description
1 polymer ?
#
loop_
_entity_poly.entity_id
_entity_poly.type
_entity_poly.pdbx_seq_one_letter_code
_entity_poly.pdbx_strand_id
1 'polypeptide(L)'
;MPYLLLLLGLIIGLYALYRFFINADVAQVKAAFILAIMVVLCAALFTLAVTGRLPAALGILVAVAPLAAGLWKARRDEHAETLEPGLHDEVRTRAEALEVLGLYEGASDKDIKDAYKRLIQKVHPDHEGSQWMAAKLNQAREILLKNK
;
A
#
# COMPACT_ATOMS: atom_id res chain seq x y z
N MET A 1 22.09 37.48 -24.58
CA MET A 1 20.66 37.13 -24.72
C MET A 1 20.29 35.65 -24.51
N PRO A 2 21.12 34.61 -24.80
CA PRO A 2 20.70 33.21 -24.60
C PRO A 2 20.64 32.78 -23.12
N TYR A 3 21.43 33.40 -22.25
CA TYR A 3 21.49 33.07 -20.82
C TYR A 3 20.22 33.44 -20.04
N LEU A 4 19.44 34.41 -20.52
CA LEU A 4 18.16 34.79 -19.89
C LEU A 4 17.10 33.71 -20.05
N LEU A 5 17.08 33.01 -21.20
CA LEU A 5 16.16 31.89 -21.44
C LEU A 5 16.54 30.66 -20.60
N LEU A 6 17.84 30.39 -20.44
CA LEU A 6 18.31 29.33 -19.55
C LEU A 6 17.98 29.61 -18.08
N LEU A 7 18.15 30.86 -17.63
CA LEU A 7 17.85 31.27 -16.26
C LEU A 7 16.34 31.23 -16.00
N LEU A 8 15.51 31.64 -16.96
CA LEU A 8 14.06 31.53 -16.87
C LEU A 8 13.61 30.06 -16.82
N GLY A 9 14.18 29.20 -17.67
CA GLY A 9 13.91 27.76 -17.65
C GLY A 9 14.31 27.09 -16.34
N LEU A 10 15.44 27.49 -15.76
CA LEU A 10 15.91 27.01 -14.45
C LEU A 10 14.93 27.39 -13.34
N ILE A 11 14.44 28.63 -13.33
CA ILE A 11 13.48 29.13 -12.34
C ILE A 11 12.14 28.39 -12.46
N ILE A 12 11.66 28.19 -13.70
CA ILE A 12 10.41 27.43 -13.95
C ILE A 12 10.58 25.97 -13.52
N GLY A 13 11.72 25.36 -13.82
CA GLY A 13 12.04 23.99 -13.40
C GLY A 13 12.08 23.84 -11.88
N LEU A 14 12.75 24.77 -11.18
CA LEU A 14 12.80 24.81 -9.71
C LEU A 14 11.41 25.04 -9.09
N TYR A 15 10.58 25.91 -9.68
CA TYR A 15 9.23 26.15 -9.20
C TYR A 15 8.30 24.96 -9.42
N ALA A 16 8.42 24.28 -10.56
CA ALA A 16 7.69 23.04 -10.84
C ALA A 16 8.11 21.93 -9.86
N LEU A 17 9.41 21.82 -9.57
CA LEU A 17 9.94 20.86 -8.60
C LEU A 17 9.46 21.16 -7.17
N TYR A 18 9.47 22.43 -6.78
CA TYR A 18 8.97 22.91 -5.50
C TYR A 18 7.47 22.63 -5.34
N ARG A 19 6.67 22.96 -6.37
CA ARG A 19 5.22 22.70 -6.39
C ARG A 19 4.90 21.21 -6.37
N PHE A 20 5.68 20.40 -7.08
CA PHE A 20 5.54 18.94 -7.07
C PHE A 20 5.82 18.37 -5.69
N PHE A 21 6.86 18.83 -5.00
CA PHE A 21 7.20 18.36 -3.66
C PHE A 21 6.17 18.73 -2.57
N ILE A 22 5.52 19.89 -2.68
CA ILE A 22 4.52 20.32 -1.68
C ILE A 22 3.15 19.68 -1.88
N ASN A 23 2.76 19.35 -3.11
CA ASN A 23 1.46 18.75 -3.40
C ASN A 23 1.48 17.21 -3.52
N ALA A 24 2.64 16.57 -3.49
CA ALA A 24 2.73 15.13 -3.68
C ALA A 24 2.39 14.36 -2.39
N ASP A 25 1.33 13.57 -2.48
CA ASP A 25 0.94 12.58 -1.48
C ASP A 25 2.14 11.66 -1.17
N VAL A 26 2.40 11.40 0.12
CA VAL A 26 3.57 10.64 0.58
C VAL A 26 3.63 9.25 -0.06
N ALA A 27 2.49 8.69 -0.47
CA ALA A 27 2.42 7.42 -1.21
C ALA A 27 2.93 7.55 -2.66
N GLN A 28 2.63 8.65 -3.34
CA GLN A 28 3.06 8.91 -4.71
C GLN A 28 4.55 9.28 -4.78
N VAL A 29 5.05 10.03 -3.80
CA VAL A 29 6.50 10.33 -3.69
C VAL A 29 7.30 9.04 -3.53
N LYS A 30 6.86 8.13 -2.64
CA LYS A 30 7.51 6.84 -2.44
C LYS A 30 7.50 6.00 -3.72
N ALA A 31 6.36 5.91 -4.41
CA ALA A 31 6.24 5.16 -5.66
C ALA A 31 7.12 5.74 -6.78
N ALA A 32 7.13 7.07 -6.95
CA ALA A 32 7.94 7.75 -7.95
C ALA A 32 9.44 7.58 -7.67
N PHE A 33 9.86 7.61 -6.40
CA PHE A 33 11.25 7.39 -6.00
C PHE A 33 11.71 5.96 -6.30
N ILE A 34 10.88 4.97 -5.99
CA ILE A 34 11.15 3.55 -6.30
C ILE A 34 11.25 3.33 -7.82
N LEU A 35 10.32 3.91 -8.59
CA LEU A 35 10.35 3.83 -10.06
C LEU A 35 11.62 4.48 -10.62
N ALA A 36 12.01 5.66 -10.11
CA ALA A 36 13.22 6.34 -10.53
C ALA A 36 14.48 5.50 -10.25
N ILE A 37 14.59 4.91 -9.06
CA ILE A 37 15.70 4.00 -8.70
C ILE A 37 15.73 2.80 -9.65
N MET A 38 14.58 2.18 -9.91
CA MET A 38 14.48 1.04 -10.83
C MET A 38 14.89 1.40 -12.26
N VAL A 39 14.46 2.56 -12.76
CA VAL A 39 14.82 3.04 -14.10
C VAL A 39 16.32 3.31 -14.20
N VAL A 40 16.91 3.95 -13.18
CA VAL A 40 18.35 4.21 -13.11
C VAL A 40 19.14 2.90 -13.05
N LEU A 41 18.69 1.95 -12.23
CA LEU A 41 19.33 0.63 -12.11
C LEU A 41 19.25 -0.14 -13.43
N CYS A 42 18.10 -0.15 -14.08
CA CYS A 42 17.92 -0.77 -15.40
C CYS A 42 18.80 -0.12 -16.47
N ALA A 43 18.88 1.22 -16.51
CA ALA A 43 19.75 1.94 -17.44
C ALA A 43 21.24 1.66 -17.17
N ALA A 44 21.65 1.58 -15.90
CA ALA A 44 23.00 1.20 -15.51
C ALA A 44 23.34 -0.25 -15.93
N LEU A 45 22.41 -1.19 -15.74
CA LEU A 45 22.59 -2.57 -16.20
C LEU A 45 22.62 -2.68 -17.73
N PHE A 46 21.78 -1.90 -18.43
CA PHE A 46 21.75 -1.86 -19.89
C PHE A 46 23.06 -1.30 -20.47
N THR A 47 23.56 -0.20 -19.91
CA THR A 47 24.86 0.36 -20.31
C THR A 47 26.02 -0.60 -20.01
N LEU A 48 25.96 -1.35 -18.91
CA LEU A 48 26.94 -2.38 -18.57
C LEU A 48 26.88 -3.59 -19.52
N ALA A 49 25.69 -3.96 -19.98
CA ALA A 49 25.49 -5.02 -20.97
C ALA A 49 26.03 -4.62 -22.35
N VAL A 50 25.75 -3.39 -22.80
CA VAL A 50 26.21 -2.86 -24.11
C VAL A 50 27.73 -2.68 -24.16
N THR A 51 28.39 -2.40 -23.03
CA THR A 51 29.85 -2.25 -22.94
C THR A 51 30.63 -3.57 -22.89
N GLY A 52 29.98 -4.71 -23.15
CA GLY A 52 30.63 -6.03 -23.21
C GLY A 52 30.91 -6.65 -21.84
N ARG A 53 30.38 -6.08 -20.75
CA ARG A 53 30.46 -6.61 -19.38
C ARG A 53 29.21 -7.40 -18.99
N LEU A 54 28.70 -8.21 -19.93
CA LEU A 54 27.56 -9.12 -19.75
C LEU A 54 27.62 -10.00 -18.48
N PRO A 55 28.79 -10.55 -18.07
CA PRO A 55 28.87 -11.33 -16.83
C PRO A 55 28.59 -10.49 -15.57
N ALA A 56 29.01 -9.23 -15.56
CA ALA A 56 28.80 -8.32 -14.43
C ALA A 56 27.33 -7.88 -14.31
N ALA A 57 26.65 -7.67 -15.44
CA ALA A 57 25.23 -7.36 -15.47
C ALA A 57 24.38 -8.53 -14.94
N LEU A 58 24.71 -9.78 -15.32
CA LEU A 58 24.07 -10.98 -14.78
C LEU A 58 24.32 -11.15 -13.27
N GLY A 59 25.55 -10.90 -12.81
CA GLY A 59 25.89 -10.99 -11.39
C GLY A 59 25.09 -10.02 -10.52
N ILE A 60 24.89 -8.78 -10.97
CA ILE A 60 24.08 -7.78 -10.24
C ILE A 60 22.60 -8.18 -10.23
N LEU A 61 22.07 -8.70 -11.34
CA LEU A 61 20.67 -9.12 -11.44
C LEU A 61 20.37 -10.28 -10.47
N VAL A 62 21.26 -11.27 -10.39
CA VAL A 62 21.16 -12.38 -9.43
C VAL A 62 21.30 -11.90 -7.99
N ALA A 63 22.19 -10.95 -7.71
CA ALA A 63 22.37 -10.40 -6.36
C ALA A 63 21.17 -9.55 -5.89
N VAL A 64 20.50 -8.85 -6.80
CA VAL A 64 19.32 -8.01 -6.49
C VAL A 64 18.03 -8.85 -6.41
N ALA A 65 17.96 -9.99 -7.10
CA ALA A 65 16.79 -10.87 -7.10
C ALA A 65 16.24 -11.26 -5.71
N PRO A 66 17.05 -11.71 -4.72
CA PRO A 66 16.54 -12.05 -3.39
C PRO A 66 16.06 -10.82 -2.60
N LEU A 67 16.64 -9.64 -2.85
CA LEU A 67 16.27 -8.40 -2.18
C LEU A 67 14.97 -7.83 -2.76
N ALA A 68 14.80 -7.91 -4.09
CA ALA A 68 13.55 -7.60 -4.77
C ALA A 68 12.44 -8.58 -4.38
N ALA A 69 12.74 -9.88 -4.27
CA ALA A 69 11.80 -10.90 -3.81
C ALA A 69 11.36 -10.67 -2.35
N GLY A 70 12.28 -10.26 -1.47
CA GLY A 70 11.94 -9.89 -0.09
C GLY A 70 11.01 -8.68 -0.01
N LEU A 71 11.24 -7.66 -0.85
CA LEU A 71 10.36 -6.48 -0.95
C LEU A 71 9.00 -6.81 -1.57
N TRP A 72 8.95 -7.73 -2.55
CA TRP A 72 7.69 -8.22 -3.11
C TRP A 72 6.93 -9.11 -2.14
N LYS A 73 7.62 -9.92 -1.33
CA LYS A 73 7.00 -10.73 -0.27
C LYS A 73 6.41 -9.83 0.82
N ALA A 74 7.12 -8.79 1.25
CA ALA A 74 6.60 -7.81 2.20
C ALA A 74 5.33 -7.09 1.69
N ARG A 75 5.26 -6.73 0.40
CA ARG A 75 4.02 -6.20 -0.20
C ARG A 75 2.94 -7.26 -0.43
N ARG A 76 3.33 -8.52 -0.63
CA ARG A 76 2.40 -9.63 -0.78
C ARG A 76 1.75 -9.97 0.55
N ASP A 77 2.44 -9.79 1.67
CA ASP A 77 1.86 -9.94 3.01
C ASP A 77 0.88 -8.80 3.33
N GLU A 78 1.12 -7.57 2.85
CA GLU A 78 0.14 -6.46 2.92
C GLU A 78 -1.09 -6.64 2.00
N HIS A 79 -0.98 -7.44 0.92
CA HIS A 79 -2.04 -7.60 -0.10
C HIS A 79 -2.65 -9.02 -0.13
N ALA A 80 -2.09 -9.98 0.61
CA ALA A 80 -2.70 -11.27 0.91
C ALA A 80 -3.73 -11.14 2.05
N GLU A 81 -3.77 -9.99 2.73
CA GLU A 81 -4.89 -9.60 3.61
C GLU A 81 -6.20 -9.31 2.84
N THR A 82 -6.21 -9.26 1.50
CA THR A 82 -7.44 -8.95 0.74
C THR A 82 -8.01 -10.08 -0.12
N LEU A 83 -7.35 -11.20 -0.36
CA LEU A 83 -7.85 -12.20 -1.32
C LEU A 83 -7.45 -13.65 -0.98
N GLU A 84 -8.11 -14.27 0.01
CA GLU A 84 -8.32 -15.72 0.07
C GLU A 84 -9.83 -15.99 -0.11
N PRO A 85 -10.31 -16.29 -1.32
CA PRO A 85 -11.70 -16.67 -1.56
C PRO A 85 -11.85 -18.17 -1.26
N GLY A 86 -12.21 -18.52 -0.03
CA GLY A 86 -12.42 -19.92 0.32
C GLY A 86 -12.84 -20.16 1.75
N LEU A 87 -14.14 -20.04 2.02
CA LEU A 87 -14.82 -20.64 3.18
C LEU A 87 -14.66 -19.94 4.54
N HIS A 88 -14.74 -18.61 4.60
CA HIS A 88 -15.01 -17.92 5.86
C HIS A 88 -16.35 -17.17 5.73
N ASP A 89 -17.20 -17.24 6.77
CA ASP A 89 -18.47 -16.50 6.89
C ASP A 89 -18.24 -15.00 6.61
N GLU A 90 -18.35 -14.61 5.35
CA GLU A 90 -18.35 -13.22 4.93
C GLU A 90 -19.62 -12.56 5.44
N VAL A 91 -19.46 -11.46 6.17
CA VAL A 91 -20.59 -10.67 6.60
C VAL A 91 -21.11 -9.95 5.37
N ARG A 92 -22.33 -10.28 4.91
CA ARG A 92 -22.92 -9.66 3.70
C ARG A 92 -24.17 -8.87 4.02
N THR A 93 -24.85 -9.18 5.12
CA THR A 93 -26.09 -8.52 5.50
C THR A 93 -25.91 -7.59 6.69
N ARG A 94 -26.79 -6.58 6.79
CA ARG A 94 -26.83 -5.66 7.94
C ARG A 94 -27.11 -6.40 9.25
N ALA A 95 -27.96 -7.44 9.21
CA ALA A 95 -28.31 -8.25 10.36
C ALA A 95 -27.09 -9.03 10.90
N GLU A 96 -26.35 -9.71 10.01
CA GLU A 96 -25.09 -10.38 10.38
C GLU A 96 -24.05 -9.39 10.93
N ALA A 97 -23.97 -8.20 10.35
CA ALA A 97 -23.03 -7.17 10.82
C ALA A 97 -23.37 -6.66 12.23
N LEU A 98 -24.66 -6.54 12.57
CA LEU A 98 -25.13 -6.22 13.91
C LEU A 98 -24.81 -7.33 14.90
N GLU A 99 -25.03 -8.59 14.51
CA GLU A 99 -24.73 -9.77 15.34
C GLU A 99 -23.23 -9.87 15.66
N VAL A 100 -22.37 -9.70 14.64
CA VAL A 100 -20.91 -9.73 14.80
C VAL A 100 -20.40 -8.65 15.76
N LEU A 101 -21.02 -7.47 15.76
CA LEU A 101 -20.67 -6.38 16.68
C LEU A 101 -21.42 -6.42 18.02
N GLY A 102 -22.37 -7.35 18.19
CA GLY A 102 -23.21 -7.46 19.38
C GLY A 102 -24.14 -6.26 19.59
N LEU A 103 -24.69 -5.72 18.52
CA LEU A 103 -25.55 -4.54 18.51
C LEU A 103 -26.98 -4.88 18.09
N TYR A 104 -27.93 -4.02 18.49
CA TYR A 104 -29.34 -4.15 18.13
C TYR A 104 -29.68 -3.31 16.88
N GLU A 105 -30.82 -3.63 16.24
CA GLU A 105 -31.31 -2.86 15.09
C GLU A 105 -31.59 -1.40 15.49
N GLY A 106 -30.86 -0.46 14.88
CA GLY A 106 -31.00 0.97 15.18
C GLY A 106 -29.91 1.55 16.09
N ALA A 107 -28.86 0.77 16.39
CA ALA A 107 -27.64 1.30 17.01
C ALA A 107 -27.10 2.53 16.24
N SER A 108 -26.64 3.54 16.97
CA SER A 108 -26.09 4.75 16.37
C SER A 108 -24.69 4.51 15.81
N ASP A 109 -24.22 5.38 14.91
CA ASP A 109 -22.86 5.31 14.35
C ASP A 109 -21.78 5.36 15.45
N LYS A 110 -22.08 6.03 16.56
CA LYS A 110 -21.20 6.07 17.73
C LYS A 110 -21.13 4.70 18.40
N ASP A 111 -22.27 4.04 18.59
CA ASP A 111 -22.34 2.71 19.19
C ASP A 111 -21.62 1.66 18.33
N ILE A 112 -21.75 1.77 17.00
CA ILE A 112 -21.04 0.92 16.03
C ILE A 112 -19.52 1.08 16.16
N LYS A 113 -19.03 2.32 16.19
CA LYS A 113 -17.59 2.61 16.32
C LYS A 113 -17.04 2.17 17.69
N ASP A 114 -17.80 2.41 18.75
CA ASP A 114 -17.40 2.04 20.11
C ASP A 114 -17.37 0.52 20.30
N ALA A 115 -18.36 -0.20 19.76
CA ALA A 115 -18.38 -1.67 19.75
C ALA A 115 -17.20 -2.25 18.97
N TYR A 116 -16.98 -1.76 17.75
CA TYR A 116 -15.84 -2.15 16.92
C TYR A 116 -14.51 -1.94 17.66
N LYS A 117 -14.31 -0.77 18.28
CA LYS A 117 -13.07 -0.45 19.01
C LYS A 117 -12.83 -1.39 20.18
N ARG A 118 -13.87 -1.75 20.94
CA ARG A 118 -13.76 -2.71 22.04
C ARG A 118 -13.41 -4.12 21.56
N LEU A 119 -13.95 -4.53 20.42
CA LEU A 119 -13.73 -5.89 19.87
C LEU A 119 -12.36 -6.01 19.22
N ILE A 120 -11.94 -5.03 18.42
CA ILE A 120 -10.63 -5.07 17.74
C ILE A 120 -9.47 -5.02 18.74
N GLN A 121 -9.63 -4.33 19.87
CA GLN A 121 -8.64 -4.30 20.95
C GLN A 121 -8.42 -5.66 21.63
N LYS A 122 -9.38 -6.58 21.51
CA LYS A 122 -9.28 -7.95 22.05
C LYS A 122 -8.69 -8.94 21.05
N VAL A 123 -8.53 -8.54 19.79
CA VAL A 123 -7.93 -9.37 18.74
C VAL A 123 -6.42 -9.25 18.85
N HIS A 124 -5.77 -10.29 19.35
CA HIS A 124 -4.31 -10.32 19.53
C HIS A 124 -3.61 -10.78 18.24
N PRO A 125 -2.67 -9.99 17.68
CA PRO A 125 -2.02 -10.31 16.40
C PRO A 125 -1.17 -11.59 16.43
N ASP A 126 -0.80 -12.07 17.61
CA ASP A 126 0.08 -13.24 17.81
C ASP A 126 -0.60 -14.59 17.56
N HIS A 127 -1.91 -14.62 17.28
CA HIS A 127 -2.62 -15.85 16.96
C HIS A 127 -2.97 -15.90 15.48
N GLU A 128 -2.77 -17.07 14.85
CA GLU A 128 -3.16 -17.35 13.46
C GLU A 128 -4.66 -17.07 13.20
N GLY A 129 -5.49 -17.09 14.25
CA GLY A 129 -6.92 -16.77 14.19
C GLY A 129 -7.29 -15.28 14.31
N SER A 130 -6.32 -14.40 14.46
CA SER A 130 -6.59 -12.98 14.73
C SER A 130 -6.92 -12.20 13.47
N GLN A 131 -6.28 -12.55 12.35
CA GLN A 131 -6.46 -11.89 11.06
C GLN A 131 -7.88 -12.05 10.52
N TRP A 132 -8.42 -13.27 10.55
CA TRP A 132 -9.81 -13.50 10.07
C TRP A 132 -10.84 -12.78 10.95
N MET A 133 -10.60 -12.72 12.27
CA MET A 133 -11.51 -12.04 13.21
C MET A 133 -11.46 -10.53 13.00
N ALA A 134 -10.27 -9.95 12.83
CA ALA A 134 -10.09 -8.54 12.51
C ALA A 134 -10.77 -8.17 11.19
N ALA A 135 -10.61 -8.99 10.15
CA ALA A 135 -11.27 -8.81 8.86
C ALA A 135 -12.81 -8.86 8.99
N LYS A 136 -13.36 -9.81 9.75
CA LYS A 136 -14.81 -9.94 9.99
C LYS A 136 -15.37 -8.71 10.71
N LEU A 137 -14.67 -8.20 11.73
CA LEU A 137 -15.05 -6.97 12.44
C LEU A 137 -15.00 -5.73 11.54
N ASN A 138 -14.00 -5.64 10.67
CA ASN A 138 -13.86 -4.54 9.70
C ASN A 138 -15.02 -4.51 8.69
N GLN A 139 -15.37 -5.68 8.12
CA GLN A 139 -16.48 -5.81 7.19
C GLN A 139 -17.82 -5.43 7.85
N ALA A 140 -18.07 -5.92 9.07
CA ALA A 140 -19.28 -5.59 9.81
C ALA A 140 -19.41 -4.08 10.04
N ARG A 141 -18.33 -3.41 10.47
CA ARG A 141 -18.32 -1.94 10.63
C ARG A 141 -18.64 -1.23 9.32
N GLU A 142 -18.03 -1.64 8.21
CA GLU A 142 -18.21 -0.99 6.92
C GLU A 142 -19.65 -1.13 6.40
N ILE A 143 -20.25 -2.31 6.50
CA ILE A 143 -21.63 -2.55 6.07
C ILE A 143 -22.61 -1.68 6.85
N LEU A 144 -22.45 -1.57 8.18
CA LEU A 144 -23.35 -0.77 9.01
C LEU A 144 -23.21 0.74 8.77
N LEU A 145 -22.02 1.21 8.40
CA LEU A 145 -21.78 2.63 8.11
C LEU A 145 -22.11 3.01 6.66
N LYS A 146 -22.09 2.05 5.72
CA LYS A 146 -22.35 2.28 4.29
C LYS A 146 -23.82 2.17 3.92
N ASN A 147 -24.58 1.25 4.52
CA ASN A 147 -25.99 0.98 4.18
C ASN A 147 -26.98 1.75 5.08
N LYS A 148 -26.86 3.07 5.13
CA LYS A 148 -27.79 3.93 5.87
C LYS A 148 -28.75 4.66 4.94
#